data_AF-A0AAE1D709-F1
#
_entry.id   AF-A0AAE1D709-F1
#
_cell.length_a   1.000
_cell.length_b   1.000
_cell.length_c   1.000
_cell.angle_alpha   90.00
_cell.angle_beta   90.00
_cell.angle_gamma   90.00
#
_symmetry.space_group_name_H-M   'P 1'
#
loop_
_entity.id
_entity.type
_entity.pdbx_description
1 polymer ?
#
loop_
_entity_poly.entity_id
_entity_poly.type
_entity_poly.pdbx_seq_one_letter_code
_entity_poly.pdbx_strand_id
1 'polypeptide(L)'
;MKFKPKKSRSLSVRKGKIDATTIFTVASQQIPTVSQEPVKSLGRLYDSSMKDTKRGLETAELATEGLLAINRCGLQGKLKVWCLQFMLIPKLLWLLLVYEICSTTVETIEAKINKFTRRWLGVPPGVTDVAMYCRKAKLRLPLKSILEEYKCGKARLLSMLEDSEDPIVKTVQPTIKTGRKWKVVEAVDEAKECLKIKEVIGQTQTDRKGLGSSTTKWWSKAEGKEKRDMVINEIRLIEDSRRVQKAVQQPQQGQWTNWDNALQKSLTWNEIWHMAPLRISFLIRSVYDLLPSNANLVRWGKKEDPTCPLCEGRQTTEHVLSSCKIALSQGRYTWRHNRVLQELAAIISTAKGETTLPNTNALIFTTEGGAKSWHGRPVRTTNQIKCLLDGCDDWDVSADLPEWDSHPSIIKETRLRPDIVIHSASTQQLIMVELTVPYENRMEEAHIYKREKYMNLTKELENAGYKAVVMPVEVGARGFVGSSVYDLLTKLSICGNKRTKPLKLLAEIAENSSRWIWSRRNERFLHKD
;
A
#
# COMPACT_ATOMS: atom_id res chain seq x y z
N MET A 1 13.30 24.95 -49.18
CA MET A 1 14.00 23.77 -48.60
C MET A 1 14.85 23.11 -49.68
N LYS A 2 16.14 22.84 -49.44
CA LYS A 2 16.94 21.96 -50.32
C LYS A 2 16.84 20.52 -49.78
N PHE A 3 16.21 19.62 -50.53
CA PHE A 3 16.07 18.21 -50.13
C PHE A 3 17.42 17.48 -50.27
N LYS A 4 17.75 16.65 -49.27
CA LYS A 4 18.95 15.78 -49.29
C LYS A 4 18.50 14.34 -49.57
N PRO A 5 18.72 13.79 -50.78
CA PRO A 5 18.18 12.49 -51.19
C PRO A 5 18.46 11.36 -50.18
N LYS A 6 19.70 11.28 -49.66
CA LYS A 6 20.09 10.28 -48.65
C LYS A 6 19.34 10.39 -47.32
N LYS A 7 18.87 11.58 -46.94
CA LYS A 7 18.11 11.82 -45.69
C LYS A 7 16.59 11.81 -45.90
N SER A 8 16.14 11.74 -47.16
CA SER A 8 14.72 11.67 -47.51
C SER A 8 14.30 10.21 -47.72
N ARG A 9 13.01 9.94 -47.56
CA ARG A 9 12.38 8.68 -47.97
C ARG A 9 11.13 8.97 -48.77
N SER A 10 10.84 8.11 -49.74
CA SER A 10 9.63 8.21 -50.56
C SER A 10 8.69 7.03 -50.31
N LEU A 11 7.38 7.32 -50.34
CA LEU A 11 6.31 6.33 -50.32
C LEU A 11 5.26 6.76 -51.33
N SER A 12 4.99 5.92 -52.33
CA SER A 12 3.90 6.14 -53.28
C SER A 12 2.69 5.29 -52.88
N VAL A 13 1.51 5.90 -52.83
CA VAL A 13 0.25 5.22 -52.51
C VAL A 13 -0.71 5.45 -53.66
N ARG A 14 -1.10 4.37 -54.34
CA ARG A 14 -2.08 4.41 -55.45
C ARG A 14 -3.26 3.52 -55.10
N LYS A 15 -4.48 4.10 -55.12
CA LYS A 15 -5.73 3.40 -54.74
C LYS A 15 -5.64 2.68 -53.38
N GLY A 16 -4.99 3.31 -52.39
CA GLY A 16 -4.82 2.76 -51.04
C GLY A 16 -3.81 1.61 -50.91
N LYS A 17 -3.10 1.25 -51.99
CA LYS A 17 -2.01 0.27 -51.95
C LYS A 17 -0.67 0.96 -52.17
N ILE A 18 0.37 0.42 -51.54
CA ILE A 18 1.75 0.90 -51.71
C ILE A 18 2.18 0.54 -53.12
N ASP A 19 2.59 1.55 -53.89
CA ASP A 19 3.11 1.37 -55.23
C ASP A 19 4.64 1.42 -55.18
N ALA A 20 5.27 0.26 -55.28
CA ALA A 20 6.73 0.13 -55.27
C ALA A 20 7.39 0.52 -56.60
N THR A 21 6.60 0.73 -57.67
CA THR A 21 7.12 1.01 -59.02
C THR A 21 7.46 2.49 -59.23
N THR A 22 6.86 3.38 -58.43
CA THR A 22 7.12 4.81 -58.53
C THR A 22 8.42 5.18 -57.81
N ILE A 23 9.40 5.69 -58.57
CA ILE A 23 10.70 6.13 -58.05
C ILE A 23 10.79 7.65 -58.09
N PHE A 24 11.20 8.28 -56.98
CA PHE A 24 11.40 9.72 -56.90
C PHE A 24 12.89 10.07 -56.97
N THR A 25 13.24 11.06 -57.78
CA THR A 25 14.61 11.54 -57.95
C THR A 25 14.71 13.03 -57.64
N VAL A 26 15.76 13.43 -56.91
CA VAL A 26 16.09 14.84 -56.66
C VAL A 26 17.58 15.05 -56.97
N ALA A 27 17.89 16.08 -57.77
CA ALA A 27 19.27 16.35 -58.23
C ALA A 27 19.96 15.11 -58.83
N SER A 28 19.23 14.38 -59.68
CA SER A 28 19.67 13.13 -60.34
C SER A 28 20.06 11.99 -59.38
N GLN A 29 19.73 12.08 -58.09
CA GLN A 29 19.89 11.00 -57.13
C GLN A 29 18.52 10.42 -56.75
N GLN A 30 18.43 9.09 -56.74
CA GLN A 30 17.24 8.38 -56.29
C GLN A 30 17.06 8.53 -54.78
N ILE A 31 15.81 8.81 -54.38
CA ILE A 31 15.42 8.79 -52.97
C ILE A 31 15.07 7.34 -52.59
N PRO A 32 15.68 6.77 -51.52
CA PRO A 32 15.32 5.44 -51.05
C PRO A 32 13.85 5.38 -50.65
N THR A 33 13.18 4.28 -50.98
CA THR A 33 11.79 4.07 -50.56
C THR A 33 11.71 3.68 -49.09
N VAL A 34 10.58 3.97 -48.43
CA VAL A 34 10.33 3.53 -47.04
C VAL A 34 10.36 1.99 -46.91
N SER A 35 10.05 1.26 -47.99
CA SER A 35 10.15 -0.20 -48.04
C SER A 35 11.59 -0.70 -47.98
N GLN A 36 12.53 0.03 -48.59
CA GLN A 36 13.96 -0.30 -48.59
C GLN A 36 14.63 0.14 -47.29
N GLU A 37 14.36 1.38 -46.87
CA GLU A 37 14.96 1.97 -45.69
C GLU A 37 13.88 2.66 -44.84
N PRO A 38 13.36 2.01 -43.79
CA PRO A 38 12.33 2.58 -42.94
C PRO A 38 12.82 3.86 -42.23
N VAL A 39 11.90 4.79 -41.96
CA VAL A 39 12.22 6.06 -41.30
C VAL A 39 12.09 5.89 -39.80
N LYS A 40 13.07 6.33 -39.02
CA LYS A 40 12.94 6.48 -37.58
C LYS A 40 12.86 7.95 -37.21
N SER A 41 11.78 8.36 -36.54
CA SER A 41 11.61 9.72 -36.00
C SER A 41 11.13 9.65 -34.56
N LEU A 42 11.83 10.36 -33.66
CA LEU A 42 11.52 10.43 -32.22
C LEU A 42 11.29 9.06 -31.56
N GLY A 43 12.05 8.05 -32.01
CA GLY A 43 11.94 6.68 -31.49
C GLY A 43 10.85 5.82 -32.15
N ARG A 44 9.95 6.41 -32.94
CA ARG A 44 8.95 5.71 -33.75
C ARG A 44 9.55 5.28 -35.08
N LEU A 45 9.38 4.01 -35.44
CA LEU A 45 9.77 3.48 -36.74
C LEU A 45 8.55 3.46 -37.67
N TYR A 46 8.71 4.02 -38.87
CA TYR A 46 7.74 4.02 -39.94
C TYR A 46 8.25 3.11 -41.04
N ASP A 47 7.55 1.99 -41.22
CA ASP A 47 7.77 1.07 -42.33
C ASP A 47 6.71 1.26 -43.41
N SER A 48 6.87 0.55 -44.53
CA SER A 48 5.99 0.67 -45.68
C SER A 48 4.53 0.35 -45.36
N SER A 49 4.28 -0.51 -44.36
CA SER A 49 2.91 -0.91 -43.97
C SER A 49 2.11 0.24 -43.35
N MET A 50 2.80 1.25 -42.80
CA MET A 50 2.21 2.36 -42.04
C MET A 50 1.28 1.91 -40.90
N LYS A 51 1.42 0.66 -40.43
CA LYS A 51 0.62 0.04 -39.38
C LYS A 51 1.49 -0.40 -38.21
N ASP A 52 0.97 -0.24 -37.01
CA ASP A 52 1.69 -0.61 -35.78
C ASP A 52 1.46 -2.07 -35.34
N THR A 53 0.72 -2.87 -36.12
CA THR A 53 0.36 -4.25 -35.76
C THR A 53 1.59 -5.11 -35.47
N LYS A 54 2.62 -5.04 -36.32
CA LYS A 54 3.89 -5.76 -36.13
C LYS A 54 4.62 -5.29 -34.86
N ARG A 55 4.55 -3.99 -34.55
CA ARG A 55 5.21 -3.39 -33.38
C ARG A 55 4.63 -3.90 -32.07
N GLY A 56 3.34 -4.23 -32.03
CA GLY A 56 2.71 -4.89 -30.90
C GLY A 56 3.33 -6.26 -30.59
N LEU A 57 3.57 -7.07 -31.62
CA LEU A 57 4.19 -8.39 -31.49
C LEU A 57 5.65 -8.27 -31.03
N GLU A 58 6.43 -7.43 -31.70
CA GLU A 58 7.84 -7.18 -31.34
C GLU A 58 7.97 -6.65 -29.90
N THR A 59 7.04 -5.81 -29.44
CA THR A 59 7.04 -5.31 -28.05
C THR A 59 6.77 -6.45 -27.06
N ALA A 60 5.90 -7.40 -27.39
CA ALA A 60 5.62 -8.56 -26.56
C ALA A 60 6.79 -9.57 -26.55
N GLU A 61 7.51 -9.71 -27.66
CA GLU A 61 8.76 -10.46 -27.76
C GLU A 61 9.85 -9.83 -26.91
N LEU A 62 10.08 -8.51 -27.04
CA LEU A 62 11.04 -7.77 -26.22
C LEU A 62 10.74 -7.88 -24.72
N ALA A 63 9.46 -7.84 -24.34
CA ALA A 63 9.05 -8.08 -22.96
C ALA A 63 9.44 -9.49 -22.50
N THR A 64 9.25 -10.49 -23.36
CA THR A 64 9.58 -11.90 -23.07
C THR A 64 11.10 -12.08 -22.93
N GLU A 65 11.88 -11.54 -23.87
CA GLU A 65 13.35 -11.58 -23.83
C GLU A 65 13.90 -10.86 -22.60
N GLY A 66 13.37 -9.68 -22.28
CA GLY A 66 13.76 -8.93 -21.09
C GLY A 66 13.47 -9.70 -19.79
N LEU A 67 12.30 -10.35 -19.69
CA LEU A 67 11.97 -11.21 -18.54
C LEU A 67 12.90 -12.41 -18.44
N LEU A 68 13.23 -13.07 -19.55
CA LEU A 68 14.17 -14.18 -19.58
C LEU A 68 15.59 -13.74 -19.20
N ALA A 69 16.04 -12.58 -19.68
CA ALA A 69 17.32 -11.99 -19.32
C ALA A 69 17.41 -11.74 -17.81
N ILE A 70 16.43 -11.04 -17.23
CA ILE A 70 16.34 -10.81 -15.77
C ILE A 70 16.29 -12.14 -15.01
N ASN A 71 15.53 -13.12 -15.52
CA ASN A 71 15.41 -14.41 -14.86
C ASN A 71 16.73 -15.18 -14.81
N ARG A 72 17.55 -15.09 -15.86
CA ARG A 72 18.88 -15.72 -15.95
C ARG A 72 19.94 -15.04 -15.07
N CYS A 73 19.73 -13.78 -14.67
CA CYS A 73 20.66 -13.11 -13.76
C CYS A 73 20.78 -13.87 -12.42
N GLY A 74 21.97 -13.88 -11.82
CA GLY A 74 22.24 -14.46 -10.49
C GLY A 74 21.64 -13.68 -9.31
N LEU A 75 20.82 -12.66 -9.57
CA LEU A 75 20.21 -11.82 -8.54
C LEU A 75 19.16 -12.57 -7.72
N GLN A 76 19.01 -12.18 -6.46
CA GLN A 76 17.89 -12.61 -5.63
C GLN A 76 16.55 -12.17 -6.23
N GLY A 77 15.49 -12.94 -5.99
CA GLY A 77 14.17 -12.69 -6.58
C GLY A 77 13.63 -11.27 -6.34
N LYS A 78 13.74 -10.73 -5.12
CA LYS A 78 13.35 -9.34 -4.82
C LYS A 78 14.07 -8.28 -5.68
N LEU A 79 15.34 -8.51 -6.01
CA LEU A 79 16.13 -7.63 -6.88
C LEU A 79 15.72 -7.78 -8.36
N LYS A 80 15.35 -8.99 -8.80
CA LYS A 80 14.78 -9.21 -10.13
C LYS A 80 13.48 -8.44 -10.34
N VAL A 81 12.60 -8.44 -9.33
CA VAL A 81 11.36 -7.64 -9.36
C VAL A 81 11.68 -6.14 -9.42
N TRP A 82 12.72 -5.69 -8.71
CA TRP A 82 13.19 -4.31 -8.81
C TRP A 82 13.66 -3.96 -10.23
N CYS A 83 14.51 -4.79 -10.85
CA CYS A 83 14.95 -4.60 -12.25
C CYS A 83 13.76 -4.56 -13.22
N LEU A 84 12.76 -5.43 -13.02
CA LEU A 84 11.53 -5.39 -13.80
C LEU A 84 10.83 -4.02 -13.69
N GLN A 85 10.68 -3.49 -12.47
CA GLN A 85 9.91 -2.28 -12.18
C GLN A 85 10.61 -0.99 -12.62
N PHE A 86 11.95 -0.95 -12.56
CA PHE A 86 12.72 0.25 -12.85
C PHE A 86 13.55 0.20 -14.14
N MET A 87 13.66 -0.95 -14.80
CA MET A 87 14.37 -1.07 -16.09
C MET A 87 13.43 -1.54 -17.20
N LEU A 88 12.84 -2.73 -17.07
CA LEU A 88 12.07 -3.33 -18.16
C LEU A 88 10.73 -2.63 -18.39
N ILE A 89 9.95 -2.38 -17.33
CA ILE A 89 8.66 -1.70 -17.46
C ILE A 89 8.82 -0.31 -18.09
N PRO A 90 9.72 0.59 -17.61
CA PRO A 90 9.94 1.88 -18.25
C PRO A 90 10.31 1.79 -19.73
N LYS A 91 11.19 0.83 -20.10
CA LYS A 91 11.56 0.57 -21.50
C LYS A 91 10.35 0.19 -22.37
N LEU A 92 9.48 -0.68 -21.84
CA LEU A 92 8.24 -1.09 -22.53
C LEU A 92 7.22 0.05 -22.62
N LEU A 93 7.04 0.82 -21.55
CA LEU A 93 6.08 1.92 -21.50
C LEU A 93 6.35 2.99 -22.58
N TRP A 94 7.62 3.25 -22.90
CA TRP A 94 7.96 4.14 -24.02
C TRP A 94 7.41 3.63 -25.36
N LEU A 95 7.62 2.35 -25.66
CA LEU A 95 7.11 1.72 -26.89
C LEU A 95 5.57 1.73 -26.91
N LEU A 96 4.95 1.38 -25.79
CA LEU A 96 3.49 1.37 -25.64
C LEU A 96 2.87 2.76 -25.76
N LEU A 97 3.58 3.81 -25.37
CA LEU A 97 3.14 5.20 -25.53
C LEU A 97 3.17 5.60 -27.01
N VAL A 98 4.30 5.35 -27.67
CA VAL A 98 4.59 5.81 -29.04
C VAL A 98 3.78 5.09 -30.10
N TYR A 99 3.53 3.79 -29.96
CA TYR A 99 2.79 2.98 -30.93
C TYR A 99 1.30 2.82 -30.57
N GLU A 100 0.45 2.59 -31.59
CA GLU A 100 -0.97 2.25 -31.47
C GLU A 100 -1.17 0.77 -31.11
N ILE A 101 -0.69 0.36 -29.93
CA ILE A 101 -0.79 -1.02 -29.44
C ILE A 101 -2.11 -1.20 -28.68
N CYS A 102 -2.84 -2.29 -28.96
CA CYS A 102 -4.11 -2.60 -28.29
C CYS A 102 -3.91 -2.99 -26.81
N SER A 103 -4.89 -2.66 -25.96
CA SER A 103 -4.88 -3.05 -24.54
C SER A 103 -4.77 -4.57 -24.31
N THR A 104 -5.35 -5.38 -25.20
CA THR A 104 -5.28 -6.86 -25.14
C THR A 104 -3.86 -7.40 -25.28
N THR A 105 -3.01 -6.75 -26.08
CA THR A 105 -1.59 -7.09 -26.18
C THR A 105 -0.88 -6.78 -24.87
N VAL A 106 -1.18 -5.64 -24.26
CA VAL A 106 -0.60 -5.24 -22.97
C VAL A 106 -1.03 -6.17 -21.84
N GLU A 107 -2.28 -6.63 -21.83
CA GLU A 107 -2.77 -7.66 -20.89
C GLU A 107 -1.98 -8.97 -21.03
N THR A 108 -1.65 -9.37 -22.25
CA THR A 108 -0.84 -10.57 -22.51
C THR A 108 0.60 -10.41 -21.97
N ILE A 109 1.17 -9.21 -22.12
CA ILE A 109 2.48 -8.86 -21.53
C ILE A 109 2.39 -8.88 -20.00
N GLU A 110 1.37 -8.28 -19.42
CA GLU A 110 1.16 -8.26 -17.96
C GLU A 110 1.00 -9.67 -17.38
N ALA A 111 0.26 -10.56 -18.05
CA ALA A 111 0.13 -11.95 -17.61
C ALA A 111 1.50 -12.67 -17.52
N LYS A 112 2.39 -12.45 -18.50
CA LYS A 112 3.78 -12.96 -18.46
C LYS A 112 4.55 -12.33 -17.31
N ILE A 113 4.49 -11.01 -17.14
CA ILE A 113 5.13 -10.29 -16.03
C ILE A 113 4.68 -10.84 -14.68
N ASN A 114 3.38 -11.09 -14.49
CA ASN A 114 2.83 -11.57 -13.23
C ASN A 114 3.32 -12.98 -12.91
N LYS A 115 3.47 -13.86 -13.92
CA LYS A 115 4.07 -15.20 -13.75
C LYS A 115 5.49 -15.12 -13.20
N PHE A 116 6.35 -14.28 -13.80
CA PHE A 116 7.74 -14.11 -13.32
C PHE A 116 7.79 -13.43 -11.96
N THR A 117 6.98 -12.39 -11.74
CA THR A 117 6.94 -11.65 -10.47
C THR A 117 6.54 -12.56 -9.31
N ARG A 118 5.50 -13.38 -9.48
CA ARG A 118 5.10 -14.37 -8.45
C ARG A 118 6.23 -15.34 -8.14
N ARG A 119 6.89 -15.88 -9.17
CA ARG A 119 8.05 -16.77 -9.02
C ARG A 119 9.18 -16.11 -8.24
N TRP A 120 9.53 -14.86 -8.58
CA TRP A 120 10.64 -14.13 -7.96
C TRP A 120 10.33 -13.68 -6.53
N LEU A 121 9.08 -13.37 -6.20
CA LEU A 121 8.65 -13.11 -4.82
C LEU A 121 8.50 -14.39 -3.98
N GLY A 122 8.64 -15.57 -4.61
CA GLY A 122 8.48 -16.85 -3.93
C GLY A 122 7.04 -17.13 -3.53
N VAL A 123 6.05 -16.63 -4.28
CA VAL A 123 4.62 -16.81 -3.99
C VAL A 123 3.95 -17.71 -5.05
N PRO A 124 2.87 -18.43 -4.72
CA PRO A 124 2.29 -19.39 -5.66
C PRO A 124 1.61 -18.70 -6.85
N PRO A 125 1.45 -19.39 -8.00
CA PRO A 125 0.79 -18.84 -9.19
C PRO A 125 -0.64 -18.34 -8.95
N GLY A 126 -1.33 -18.92 -7.96
CA GLY A 126 -2.71 -18.57 -7.61
C GLY A 126 -2.89 -17.24 -6.87
N VAL A 127 -1.82 -16.52 -6.52
CA VAL A 127 -1.93 -15.17 -5.92
C VAL A 127 -2.66 -14.24 -6.88
N THR A 128 -3.72 -13.59 -6.41
CA THR A 128 -4.51 -12.63 -7.19
C THR A 128 -3.67 -11.40 -7.59
N ASP A 129 -3.87 -10.86 -8.80
CA ASP A 129 -3.19 -9.62 -9.21
C ASP A 129 -3.58 -8.41 -8.34
N VAL A 130 -4.73 -8.50 -7.66
CA VAL A 130 -5.17 -7.49 -6.68
C VAL A 130 -4.14 -7.33 -5.56
N ALA A 131 -3.55 -8.45 -5.11
CA ALA A 131 -2.51 -8.45 -4.08
C ALA A 131 -1.23 -7.72 -4.50
N MET A 132 -0.97 -7.69 -5.81
CA MET A 132 0.24 -7.12 -6.37
C MET A 132 0.10 -5.62 -6.63
N TYR A 133 -1.07 -5.18 -7.12
CA TYR A 133 -1.22 -3.85 -7.73
C TYR A 133 -2.24 -2.94 -7.05
N CYS A 134 -3.10 -3.45 -6.17
CA CYS A 134 -4.13 -2.62 -5.54
C CYS A 134 -3.53 -1.70 -4.46
N ARG A 135 -3.67 -0.38 -4.63
CA ARG A 135 -3.19 0.58 -3.62
C ARG A 135 -4.05 0.63 -2.37
N LYS A 136 -5.31 0.18 -2.45
CA LYS A 136 -6.25 0.11 -1.33
C LYS A 136 -6.14 -1.18 -0.51
N ALA A 137 -5.38 -2.18 -0.98
CA ALA A 137 -5.16 -3.43 -0.24
C ALA A 137 -4.49 -3.16 1.12
N LYS A 138 -4.88 -3.90 2.17
CA LYS A 138 -4.27 -3.72 3.50
C LYS A 138 -2.76 -4.00 3.46
N LEU A 139 -2.31 -4.99 2.70
CA LEU A 139 -0.90 -5.13 2.32
C LEU A 139 -0.68 -4.46 0.97
N ARG A 140 0.02 -3.32 0.95
CA ARG A 140 0.37 -2.62 -0.28
C ARG A 140 1.81 -2.92 -0.66
N LEU A 141 2.01 -3.54 -1.83
CA LEU A 141 3.32 -3.74 -2.44
C LEU A 141 3.70 -2.53 -3.31
N PRO A 142 5.00 -2.19 -3.43
CA PRO A 142 5.46 -1.07 -4.24
C PRO A 142 5.61 -1.47 -5.73
N LEU A 143 4.62 -2.17 -6.28
CA LEU A 143 4.61 -2.65 -7.66
C LEU A 143 3.65 -1.82 -8.52
N LYS A 144 4.07 -1.55 -9.75
CA LYS A 144 3.24 -0.94 -10.78
C LYS A 144 2.75 -2.00 -11.75
N SER A 145 1.47 -1.91 -12.12
CA SER A 145 0.86 -2.66 -13.21
C SER A 145 1.25 -2.00 -14.54
N ILE A 146 1.78 -2.76 -15.48
CA ILE A 146 2.11 -2.23 -16.81
C ILE A 146 0.84 -1.82 -17.57
N LEU A 147 -0.27 -2.55 -17.36
CA LEU A 147 -1.55 -2.23 -17.97
C LEU A 147 -2.11 -0.91 -17.45
N GLU A 148 -2.01 -0.68 -16.14
CA GLU A 148 -2.45 0.57 -15.54
C GLU A 148 -1.59 1.75 -15.98
N GLU A 149 -0.26 1.61 -15.98
CA GLU A 149 0.64 2.66 -16.45
C GLU A 149 0.47 2.92 -17.96
N TYR A 150 0.14 1.91 -18.75
CA TYR A 150 -0.25 2.06 -20.15
C TYR A 150 -1.53 2.90 -20.29
N LYS A 151 -2.59 2.57 -19.54
CA LYS A 151 -3.85 3.35 -19.54
C LYS A 151 -3.60 4.81 -19.14
N CYS A 152 -2.85 5.03 -18.06
CA CYS A 152 -2.48 6.37 -17.60
C CYS A 152 -1.64 7.12 -18.63
N GLY A 153 -0.69 6.44 -19.29
CA GLY A 153 0.14 7.02 -20.34
C GLY A 153 -0.67 7.45 -21.56
N LYS A 154 -1.62 6.63 -22.01
CA LYS A 154 -2.51 6.97 -23.12
C LYS A 154 -3.46 8.11 -22.75
N ALA A 155 -4.03 8.09 -21.54
CA ALA A 155 -4.88 9.18 -21.05
C ALA A 155 -4.11 10.50 -20.98
N ARG A 156 -2.87 10.47 -20.45
CA ARG A 156 -1.99 11.64 -20.42
C ARG A 156 -1.71 12.18 -21.81
N LEU A 157 -1.41 11.29 -22.77
CA LEU A 157 -1.17 11.67 -24.16
C LEU A 157 -2.41 12.33 -24.77
N LEU A 158 -3.60 11.77 -24.54
CA LEU A 158 -4.85 12.36 -25.02
C LEU A 158 -5.04 13.78 -24.50
N SER A 159 -4.96 13.97 -23.18
CA SER A 159 -5.14 15.29 -22.59
C SER A 159 -4.06 16.28 -23.01
N MET A 160 -2.83 15.83 -23.30
CA MET A 160 -1.79 16.69 -23.88
C MET A 160 -2.12 17.18 -25.29
N LEU A 161 -2.77 16.35 -26.10
CA LEU A 161 -3.19 16.73 -27.45
C LEU A 161 -4.40 17.67 -27.41
N GLU A 162 -5.35 17.42 -26.50
CA GLU A 162 -6.51 18.30 -26.27
C GLU A 162 -6.11 19.70 -25.81
N ASP A 163 -5.17 19.77 -24.85
CA ASP A 163 -4.68 21.02 -24.26
C ASP A 163 -3.45 21.59 -24.98
N SER A 164 -3.18 21.15 -26.22
CA SER A 164 -1.99 21.58 -26.98
C SER A 164 -2.03 23.07 -27.30
N GLU A 165 -0.90 23.76 -27.09
CA GLU A 165 -0.72 25.16 -27.48
C GLU A 165 -0.62 25.34 -29.01
N ASP A 166 -0.19 24.29 -29.73
CA ASP A 166 -0.14 24.30 -31.20
C ASP A 166 -1.56 24.29 -31.79
N PRO A 167 -1.97 25.35 -32.52
CA PRO A 167 -3.30 25.44 -33.10
C PRO A 167 -3.62 24.31 -34.07
N ILE A 168 -2.63 23.82 -34.82
CA ILE A 168 -2.81 22.74 -35.80
C ILE A 168 -3.17 21.45 -35.08
N VAL A 169 -2.45 21.12 -34.01
CA VAL A 169 -2.72 19.92 -33.20
C VAL A 169 -4.11 20.01 -32.58
N LYS A 170 -4.47 21.18 -32.06
CA LYS A 170 -5.78 21.45 -31.45
C LYS A 170 -6.93 21.34 -32.46
N THR A 171 -6.72 21.72 -33.72
CA THR A 171 -7.71 21.57 -34.79
C THR A 171 -7.82 20.12 -35.27
N VAL A 172 -6.70 19.41 -35.42
CA VAL A 172 -6.68 18.04 -35.97
C VAL A 172 -7.23 17.01 -34.98
N GLN A 173 -7.05 17.22 -33.67
CA GLN A 173 -7.45 16.29 -32.59
C GLN A 173 -7.15 14.81 -32.90
N PRO A 174 -5.86 14.42 -32.94
CA PRO A 174 -5.49 13.07 -33.36
C PRO A 174 -6.15 11.99 -32.50
N THR A 175 -6.86 11.06 -33.15
CA THR A 175 -7.50 9.95 -32.44
C THR A 175 -6.47 8.92 -32.01
N ILE A 176 -6.35 8.69 -30.70
CA ILE A 176 -5.45 7.67 -30.14
C ILE A 176 -6.14 6.31 -30.16
N LYS A 177 -5.59 5.36 -30.93
CA LYS A 177 -6.11 3.99 -30.99
C LYS A 177 -5.54 3.12 -29.88
N THR A 178 -6.43 2.52 -29.08
CA THR A 178 -6.10 1.61 -27.97
C THR A 178 -6.75 0.24 -28.07
N GLY A 179 -7.37 -0.06 -29.23
CA GLY A 179 -8.11 -1.29 -29.50
C GLY A 179 -9.60 -1.17 -29.18
N ARG A 180 -10.33 -2.29 -29.29
CA ARG A 180 -11.80 -2.33 -29.08
C ARG A 180 -12.21 -2.47 -27.61
N LYS A 181 -11.41 -3.20 -26.82
CA LYS A 181 -11.74 -3.56 -25.42
C LYS A 181 -11.72 -2.38 -24.46
N TRP A 182 -10.84 -1.42 -24.70
CA TRP A 182 -10.70 -0.24 -23.86
C TRP A 182 -10.37 0.96 -24.73
N LYS A 183 -11.17 2.02 -24.62
CA LYS A 183 -10.95 3.27 -25.34
C LYS A 183 -10.53 4.36 -24.36
N VAL A 184 -9.46 5.07 -24.73
CA VAL A 184 -8.90 6.13 -23.88
C VAL A 184 -9.83 7.32 -23.74
N VAL A 185 -10.56 7.68 -24.80
CA VAL A 185 -11.50 8.82 -24.80
C VAL A 185 -12.60 8.58 -23.77
N GLU A 186 -13.29 7.43 -23.85
CA GLU A 186 -14.34 7.04 -22.90
C GLU A 186 -13.85 7.04 -21.45
N ALA A 187 -12.64 6.54 -21.20
CA ALA A 187 -12.06 6.50 -19.85
C ALA A 187 -11.68 7.88 -19.31
N VAL A 188 -11.22 8.79 -20.18
CA VAL A 188 -10.90 10.17 -19.81
C VAL A 188 -12.19 10.95 -19.54
N ASP A 189 -13.24 10.74 -20.34
CA ASP A 189 -14.54 11.38 -20.15
C ASP A 189 -15.21 10.90 -18.87
N GLU A 190 -15.23 9.59 -18.60
CA GLU A 190 -15.68 9.02 -17.32
C GLU A 190 -14.97 9.68 -16.13
N ALA A 191 -13.64 9.81 -16.21
CA ALA A 191 -12.85 10.46 -15.16
C ALA A 191 -13.18 11.96 -15.01
N LYS A 192 -13.33 12.71 -16.11
CA LYS A 192 -13.74 14.12 -16.10
C LYS A 192 -15.11 14.29 -15.43
N GLU A 193 -16.08 13.44 -15.76
CA GLU A 193 -17.42 13.47 -15.15
C GLU A 193 -17.38 13.12 -13.66
N CYS A 194 -16.62 12.11 -13.24
CA CYS A 194 -16.43 11.80 -11.83
C CYS A 194 -15.84 12.99 -11.04
N LEU A 195 -14.90 13.74 -11.64
CA LEU A 195 -14.31 14.92 -11.00
C LEU A 195 -15.34 16.06 -10.86
N LYS A 196 -16.17 16.30 -11.88
CA LYS A 196 -17.28 17.27 -11.79
C LYS A 196 -18.28 16.88 -10.71
N ILE A 197 -18.66 15.61 -10.63
CA ILE A 197 -19.58 15.10 -9.59
C ILE A 197 -18.97 15.32 -8.20
N LYS A 198 -17.69 15.01 -8.00
CA LYS A 198 -17.01 15.25 -6.72
C LYS A 198 -16.97 16.73 -6.33
N GLU A 199 -16.81 17.61 -7.31
CA GLU A 199 -16.87 19.05 -7.11
C GLU A 199 -18.28 19.51 -6.70
N VAL A 200 -19.34 18.97 -7.31
CA VAL A 200 -20.73 19.25 -6.92
C VAL A 200 -21.06 18.74 -5.52
N ILE A 201 -20.61 17.53 -5.17
CA ILE A 201 -20.77 16.95 -3.83
C ILE A 201 -20.04 17.81 -2.77
N GLY A 202 -18.96 18.49 -3.17
CA GLY A 202 -18.17 19.35 -2.29
C GLY A 202 -17.28 18.57 -1.32
N GLN A 203 -16.78 19.25 -0.30
CA GLN A 203 -15.96 18.62 0.73
C GLN A 203 -16.83 17.70 1.61
N THR A 204 -16.58 16.41 1.51
CA THR A 204 -17.08 15.43 2.48
C THR A 204 -16.01 15.15 3.52
N GLN A 205 -16.44 14.97 4.77
CA GLN A 205 -15.53 14.55 5.83
C GLN A 205 -15.10 13.09 5.55
N THR A 206 -13.89 12.93 5.05
CA THR A 206 -13.30 11.61 4.75
C THR A 206 -12.39 11.10 5.87
N ASP A 207 -11.98 11.98 6.78
CA ASP A 207 -11.17 11.64 7.94
C ASP A 207 -11.60 12.42 9.21
N ARG A 208 -10.94 12.13 10.33
CA ARG A 208 -11.21 12.81 11.62
C ARG A 208 -10.55 14.20 11.71
N LYS A 209 -9.89 14.70 10.65
CA LYS A 209 -9.19 16.01 10.70
C LYS A 209 -10.14 17.19 10.52
N GLY A 210 -11.41 16.93 10.22
CA GLY A 210 -12.43 17.95 10.02
C GLY A 210 -12.39 18.58 8.63
N LEU A 211 -13.49 19.24 8.27
CA LEU A 211 -13.63 19.99 7.02
C LEU A 211 -12.60 21.14 6.99
N GLY A 212 -11.98 21.37 5.83
CA GLY A 212 -10.97 22.42 5.64
C GLY A 212 -9.52 22.07 6.03
N SER A 213 -9.24 20.90 6.62
CA SER A 213 -7.86 20.51 6.98
C SER A 213 -6.95 20.19 5.78
N SER A 214 -7.54 19.86 4.63
CA SER A 214 -6.84 19.59 3.38
C SER A 214 -7.10 20.69 2.36
N THR A 215 -6.06 21.12 1.64
CA THR A 215 -6.22 21.97 0.45
C THR A 215 -6.93 21.17 -0.64
N THR A 216 -8.24 21.39 -0.80
CA THR A 216 -9.02 20.75 -1.87
C THR A 216 -8.69 21.39 -3.21
N LYS A 217 -8.35 20.54 -4.17
CA LYS A 217 -8.18 20.92 -5.57
C LYS A 217 -9.53 20.81 -6.27
N TRP A 218 -9.97 21.92 -6.83
CA TRP A 218 -11.25 22.02 -7.53
C TRP A 218 -11.03 21.84 -9.02
N TRP A 219 -11.85 21.00 -9.67
CA TRP A 219 -11.70 20.71 -11.09
C TRP A 219 -11.94 21.96 -11.95
N SER A 220 -12.93 22.78 -11.60
CA SER A 220 -13.21 24.07 -12.26
C SER A 220 -12.06 25.07 -12.20
N LYS A 221 -11.23 25.03 -11.14
CA LYS A 221 -10.11 25.95 -10.91
C LYS A 221 -8.76 25.41 -11.39
N ALA A 222 -8.69 24.13 -11.74
CA ALA A 222 -7.46 23.49 -12.17
C ALA A 222 -7.19 23.74 -13.66
N GLU A 223 -5.94 24.03 -14.00
CA GLU A 223 -5.50 24.30 -15.38
C GLU A 223 -4.27 23.48 -15.77
N GLY A 224 -4.11 23.27 -17.08
CA GLY A 224 -2.95 22.64 -17.70
C GLY A 224 -2.54 21.32 -17.05
N LYS A 225 -1.31 21.26 -16.51
CA LYS A 225 -0.76 20.05 -15.89
C LYS A 225 -1.58 19.57 -14.69
N GLU A 226 -2.08 20.47 -13.87
CA GLU A 226 -2.83 20.10 -12.67
C GLU A 226 -4.12 19.36 -13.03
N LYS A 227 -4.85 19.89 -14.02
CA LYS A 227 -6.06 19.28 -14.56
C LYS A 227 -5.79 17.87 -15.09
N ARG A 228 -4.69 17.69 -15.84
CA ARG A 228 -4.26 16.38 -16.34
C ARG A 228 -3.93 15.40 -15.21
N ASP A 229 -3.21 15.85 -14.18
CA ASP A 229 -2.86 15.01 -13.04
C ASP A 229 -4.11 14.59 -12.24
N MET A 230 -5.14 15.45 -12.15
CA MET A 230 -6.43 15.09 -11.56
C MET A 230 -7.13 13.96 -12.34
N VAL A 231 -7.22 14.07 -13.68
CA VAL A 231 -7.81 13.02 -14.53
C VAL A 231 -7.07 11.69 -14.37
N ILE A 232 -5.73 11.72 -14.43
CA ILE A 232 -4.91 10.50 -14.30
C ILE A 232 -5.09 9.86 -12.93
N ASN A 233 -5.13 10.67 -11.86
CA ASN A 233 -5.37 10.17 -10.52
C ASN A 233 -6.79 9.58 -10.38
N GLU A 234 -7.79 10.16 -11.04
CA GLU A 234 -9.15 9.60 -11.04
C GLU A 234 -9.20 8.24 -11.74
N ILE A 235 -8.56 8.09 -12.90
CA ILE A 235 -8.44 6.80 -13.59
C ILE A 235 -7.79 5.74 -12.68
N ARG A 236 -6.75 6.13 -11.94
CA ARG A 236 -6.09 5.26 -10.95
C ARG A 236 -7.03 4.85 -9.83
N LEU A 237 -7.87 5.76 -9.33
CA LEU A 237 -8.86 5.46 -8.30
C LEU A 237 -9.96 4.52 -8.81
N ILE A 238 -10.43 4.70 -10.05
CA ILE A 238 -11.40 3.82 -10.71
C ILE A 238 -10.84 2.40 -10.84
N GLU A 239 -9.59 2.26 -11.29
CA GLU A 239 -8.92 0.96 -11.40
C GLU A 239 -8.73 0.28 -10.03
N ASP A 240 -8.39 1.03 -8.98
CA ASP A 240 -8.33 0.48 -7.61
C ASP A 240 -9.72 0.05 -7.12
N SER A 241 -10.78 0.80 -7.41
CA SER A 241 -12.14 0.42 -7.05
C SER A 241 -12.56 -0.88 -7.75
N ARG A 242 -12.22 -1.07 -9.03
CA ARG A 242 -12.41 -2.35 -9.74
C ARG A 242 -11.65 -3.51 -9.07
N ARG A 243 -10.41 -3.27 -8.62
CA ARG A 243 -9.61 -4.27 -7.91
C ARG A 243 -10.20 -4.63 -6.54
N VAL A 244 -10.73 -3.64 -5.81
CA VAL A 244 -11.42 -3.87 -4.52
C VAL A 244 -12.69 -4.69 -4.74
N GLN A 245 -13.52 -4.35 -5.74
CA GLN A 245 -14.69 -5.14 -6.12
C GLN A 245 -14.33 -6.60 -6.42
N LYS A 246 -13.25 -6.81 -7.18
CA LYS A 246 -12.73 -8.17 -7.45
C LYS A 246 -12.28 -8.87 -6.17
N ALA A 247 -11.64 -8.19 -5.22
CA ALA A 247 -11.24 -8.80 -3.95
C ALA A 247 -12.43 -9.20 -3.08
N VAL A 248 -13.49 -8.40 -3.02
CA VAL A 248 -14.72 -8.75 -2.28
C VAL A 248 -15.32 -10.06 -2.79
N GLN A 249 -15.24 -10.33 -4.09
CA GLN A 249 -15.70 -11.57 -4.71
C GLN A 249 -14.75 -12.77 -4.49
N GLN A 250 -13.61 -12.58 -3.84
CA GLN A 250 -12.60 -13.61 -3.57
C GLN A 250 -12.53 -13.91 -2.08
N PRO A 251 -13.47 -14.66 -1.47
CA PRO A 251 -13.59 -14.77 -0.01
C PRO A 251 -12.32 -15.28 0.71
N GLN A 252 -11.48 -16.07 0.04
CA GLN A 252 -10.21 -16.54 0.60
C GLN A 252 -9.11 -15.45 0.57
N GLN A 253 -8.83 -14.89 -0.61
CA GLN A 253 -7.75 -13.91 -0.79
C GLN A 253 -8.20 -12.47 -0.48
N GLY A 254 -9.49 -12.26 -0.33
CA GLY A 254 -10.15 -10.98 -0.12
C GLY A 254 -10.47 -10.67 1.33
N GLN A 255 -10.14 -11.54 2.30
CA GLN A 255 -10.49 -11.33 3.71
C GLN A 255 -10.07 -9.97 4.27
N TRP A 256 -8.99 -9.40 3.73
CA TRP A 256 -8.49 -8.08 4.10
C TRP A 256 -9.47 -6.93 3.84
N THR A 257 -10.50 -7.12 3.01
CA THR A 257 -11.55 -6.11 2.80
C THR A 257 -12.36 -5.84 4.05
N ASN A 258 -12.37 -6.77 5.01
CA ASN A 258 -13.17 -6.67 6.23
C ASN A 258 -12.32 -6.27 7.45
N TRP A 259 -11.05 -5.90 7.26
CA TRP A 259 -10.16 -5.52 8.37
C TRP A 259 -10.22 -4.02 8.65
N ASP A 260 -11.41 -3.47 8.90
CA ASP A 260 -11.62 -2.01 8.98
C ASP A 260 -10.74 -1.36 10.05
N ASN A 261 -10.63 -2.01 11.21
CA ASN A 261 -9.80 -1.54 12.33
C ASN A 261 -8.29 -1.76 12.14
N ALA A 262 -7.85 -2.50 11.11
CA ALA A 262 -6.43 -2.69 10.83
C ALA A 262 -5.87 -1.59 9.94
N LEU A 263 -4.73 -1.01 10.33
CA LEU A 263 -4.01 -0.04 9.53
C LEU A 263 -3.43 -0.69 8.27
N GLN A 264 -3.34 0.09 7.18
CA GLN A 264 -2.68 -0.37 5.97
C GLN A 264 -1.17 -0.50 6.19
N LYS A 265 -0.62 -1.66 5.83
CA LYS A 265 0.81 -1.95 5.77
C LYS A 265 1.33 -1.71 4.36
N SER A 266 1.96 -0.57 4.14
CA SER A 266 2.58 -0.22 2.85
C SER A 266 4.08 -0.51 2.87
N LEU A 267 4.51 -1.48 2.06
CA LEU A 267 5.93 -1.80 1.90
C LEU A 267 6.59 -0.87 0.89
N THR A 268 7.77 -0.38 1.24
CA THR A 268 8.67 0.38 0.38
C THR A 268 9.72 -0.52 -0.25
N TRP A 269 10.36 -0.06 -1.32
CA TRP A 269 11.49 -0.78 -1.92
C TRP A 269 12.65 -0.95 -0.95
N ASN A 270 12.92 0.07 -0.13
CA ASN A 270 13.96 0.00 0.88
C ASN A 270 13.69 -1.12 1.89
N GLU A 271 12.45 -1.24 2.37
CA GLU A 271 12.07 -2.35 3.28
C GLU A 271 12.20 -3.71 2.58
N ILE A 272 11.68 -3.86 1.36
CA ILE A 272 11.77 -5.11 0.60
C ILE A 272 13.22 -5.54 0.38
N TRP A 273 14.14 -4.60 0.14
CA TRP A 273 15.56 -4.90 -0.02
C TRP A 273 16.21 -5.47 1.24
N HIS A 274 15.82 -4.99 2.42
CA HIS A 274 16.37 -5.47 3.69
C HIS A 274 15.64 -6.70 4.23
N MET A 275 14.43 -7.00 3.74
CA MET A 275 13.70 -8.21 4.13
C MET A 275 14.32 -9.49 3.55
N ALA A 276 14.39 -10.54 4.36
CA ALA A 276 14.73 -11.88 3.89
C ALA A 276 13.68 -12.39 2.87
N PRO A 277 14.07 -13.08 1.78
CA PRO A 277 13.11 -13.57 0.77
C PRO A 277 11.99 -14.44 1.33
N LEU A 278 12.30 -15.30 2.30
CA LEU A 278 11.31 -16.15 2.97
C LEU A 278 10.30 -15.35 3.81
N ARG A 279 10.72 -14.21 4.38
CA ARG A 279 9.83 -13.30 5.12
C ARG A 279 8.83 -12.64 4.17
N ILE A 280 9.28 -12.14 3.02
CA ILE A 280 8.40 -11.55 1.98
C ILE A 280 7.37 -12.59 1.51
N SER A 281 7.82 -13.79 1.16
CA SER A 281 6.95 -14.88 0.74
C SER A 281 5.95 -15.25 1.83
N PHE A 282 6.39 -15.37 3.09
CA PHE A 282 5.52 -15.66 4.22
C PHE A 282 4.44 -14.58 4.42
N LEU A 283 4.82 -13.30 4.42
CA LEU A 283 3.91 -12.18 4.61
C LEU A 283 2.82 -12.15 3.53
N ILE A 284 3.19 -12.28 2.25
CA ILE A 284 2.21 -12.28 1.16
C ILE A 284 1.31 -13.52 1.28
N ARG A 285 1.90 -14.71 1.46
CA ARG A 285 1.11 -15.94 1.56
C ARG A 285 0.18 -15.97 2.78
N SER A 286 0.58 -15.37 3.90
CA SER A 286 -0.24 -15.34 5.11
C SER A 286 -1.45 -14.43 4.95
N VAL A 287 -1.27 -13.25 4.34
CA VAL A 287 -2.35 -12.27 4.11
C VAL A 287 -3.43 -12.80 3.17
N TYR A 288 -3.01 -13.49 2.12
CA TYR A 288 -3.91 -14.01 1.09
C TYR A 288 -4.34 -15.46 1.33
N ASP A 289 -4.08 -16.02 2.52
CA ASP A 289 -4.41 -17.41 2.89
C ASP A 289 -3.90 -18.47 1.88
N LEU A 290 -2.65 -18.31 1.45
CA LEU A 290 -1.95 -19.20 0.51
C LEU A 290 -0.78 -19.94 1.19
N LEU A 291 -0.76 -19.95 2.53
CA LEU A 291 0.15 -20.78 3.29
C LEU A 291 -0.24 -22.27 3.18
N PRO A 292 0.73 -23.21 3.17
CA PRO A 292 0.46 -24.64 3.07
C PRO A 292 -0.05 -25.20 4.42
N SER A 293 -1.23 -24.75 4.85
CA SER A 293 -2.04 -25.36 5.91
C SER A 293 -2.61 -26.69 5.39
N ASN A 294 -2.90 -27.67 6.26
CA ASN A 294 -3.51 -28.92 5.78
C ASN A 294 -4.86 -28.64 5.08
N ALA A 295 -5.64 -27.65 5.51
CA ALA A 295 -6.85 -27.23 4.79
C ALA A 295 -6.57 -26.76 3.35
N ASN A 296 -5.50 -25.99 3.13
CA ASN A 296 -5.11 -25.56 1.80
C ASN A 296 -4.48 -26.70 0.98
N LEU A 297 -3.71 -27.58 1.61
CA LEU A 297 -3.14 -28.76 0.94
C LEU A 297 -4.22 -29.71 0.44
N VAL A 298 -5.30 -29.93 1.21
CA VAL A 298 -6.48 -30.68 0.75
C VAL A 298 -7.13 -30.01 -0.44
N ARG A 299 -7.34 -28.69 -0.37
CA ARG A 299 -7.90 -27.92 -1.50
C ARG A 299 -7.04 -28.02 -2.76
N TRP A 300 -5.72 -28.14 -2.61
CA TRP A 300 -4.79 -28.29 -3.74
C TRP A 300 -4.60 -29.74 -4.19
N GLY A 301 -5.35 -30.70 -3.62
CA GLY A 301 -5.21 -32.13 -3.95
C GLY A 301 -3.86 -32.72 -3.56
N LYS A 302 -3.22 -32.17 -2.52
CA LYS A 302 -1.90 -32.62 -2.02
C LYS A 302 -1.99 -33.42 -0.72
N LYS A 303 -3.15 -33.43 -0.08
CA LYS A 303 -3.44 -34.18 1.14
C LYS A 303 -4.92 -34.56 1.13
N GLU A 304 -5.31 -35.60 1.85
CA GLU A 304 -6.71 -36.00 1.98
C GLU A 304 -7.39 -35.35 3.19
N ASP A 305 -6.67 -35.23 4.29
CA ASP A 305 -7.21 -34.80 5.58
C ASP A 305 -6.70 -33.40 6.02
N PRO A 306 -7.62 -32.44 6.32
CA PRO A 306 -7.26 -31.12 6.80
C PRO A 306 -6.96 -31.04 8.32
N THR A 307 -6.95 -32.15 9.05
CA THR A 307 -6.73 -32.17 10.51
C THR A 307 -5.39 -31.57 10.96
N CYS A 308 -5.38 -30.99 12.14
CA CYS A 308 -4.21 -30.45 12.80
C CYS A 308 -3.45 -31.57 13.52
N PRO A 309 -2.13 -31.76 13.29
CA PRO A 309 -1.36 -32.80 13.97
C PRO A 309 -1.22 -32.63 15.48
N LEU A 310 -1.59 -31.43 15.99
CA LEU A 310 -1.57 -31.13 17.40
C LEU A 310 -2.92 -31.48 18.01
N CYS A 311 -3.97 -30.72 17.69
CA CYS A 311 -5.26 -30.80 18.39
C CYS A 311 -6.40 -31.43 17.58
N GLU A 312 -6.08 -32.08 16.46
CA GLU A 312 -7.01 -32.82 15.59
C GLU A 312 -8.13 -32.00 14.92
N GLY A 313 -8.37 -30.76 15.32
CA GLY A 313 -9.28 -29.84 14.63
C GLY A 313 -8.80 -29.45 13.23
N ARG A 314 -9.64 -28.80 12.43
CA ARG A 314 -9.31 -28.36 11.06
C ARG A 314 -8.15 -27.34 11.05
N GLN A 315 -7.03 -27.69 10.42
CA GLN A 315 -5.84 -26.85 10.33
C GLN A 315 -5.95 -25.82 9.20
N THR A 316 -6.56 -24.68 9.50
CA THR A 316 -6.51 -23.46 8.66
C THR A 316 -5.32 -22.56 9.03
N THR A 317 -5.08 -21.51 8.25
CA THR A 317 -4.07 -20.48 8.61
C THR A 317 -4.43 -19.80 9.94
N GLU A 318 -5.71 -19.46 10.14
CA GLU A 318 -6.21 -18.92 11.42
C GLU A 318 -6.02 -19.86 12.58
N HIS A 319 -6.33 -21.15 12.37
CA HIS A 319 -6.14 -22.18 13.36
C HIS A 319 -4.70 -22.20 13.88
N VAL A 320 -3.73 -22.28 12.96
CA VAL A 320 -2.31 -22.34 13.33
C VAL A 320 -1.85 -21.06 14.03
N LEU A 321 -2.25 -19.89 13.50
CA LEU A 321 -1.73 -18.62 13.98
C LEU A 321 -2.44 -18.08 15.23
N SER A 322 -3.62 -18.57 15.61
CA SER A 322 -4.38 -17.95 16.70
C SER A 322 -5.37 -18.81 17.46
N SER A 323 -5.71 -20.03 17.02
CA SER A 323 -6.87 -20.76 17.56
C SER A 323 -6.60 -22.22 17.92
N CYS A 324 -5.36 -22.71 17.79
CA CYS A 324 -5.03 -24.08 18.16
C CYS A 324 -4.94 -24.21 19.70
N LYS A 325 -5.78 -25.08 20.28
CA LYS A 325 -5.86 -25.30 21.74
C LYS A 325 -4.53 -25.78 22.33
N ILE A 326 -3.85 -26.70 21.65
CA ILE A 326 -2.55 -27.21 22.11
C ILE A 326 -1.43 -26.18 21.92
N ALA A 327 -1.45 -25.40 20.84
CA ALA A 327 -0.48 -24.31 20.67
C ALA A 327 -0.64 -23.23 21.76
N LEU A 328 -1.88 -22.98 22.19
CA LEU A 328 -2.18 -22.10 23.31
C LEU A 328 -1.65 -22.67 24.63
N SER A 329 -1.92 -23.94 24.95
CA SER A 329 -1.44 -24.56 26.20
C SER A 329 0.08 -24.69 26.26
N GLN A 330 0.74 -24.83 25.11
CA GLN A 330 2.20 -24.80 24.98
C GLN A 330 2.80 -23.40 25.11
N GLY A 331 2.00 -22.35 25.26
CA GLY A 331 2.47 -20.98 25.41
C GLY A 331 2.98 -20.33 24.11
N ARG A 332 2.69 -20.87 22.92
CA ARG A 332 3.18 -20.30 21.65
C ARG A 332 2.63 -18.90 21.38
N TYR A 333 1.33 -18.73 21.65
CA TYR A 333 0.66 -17.45 21.48
C TYR A 333 1.06 -16.47 22.59
N THR A 334 1.24 -16.96 23.83
CA THR A 334 1.77 -16.18 24.95
C THR A 334 3.18 -15.68 24.63
N TRP A 335 4.04 -16.51 24.03
CA TRP A 335 5.37 -16.08 23.61
C TRP A 335 5.33 -14.95 22.58
N ARG A 336 4.50 -15.07 21.53
CA ARG A 336 4.28 -13.97 20.57
C ARG A 336 3.73 -12.73 21.26
N HIS A 337 2.76 -12.90 22.15
CA HIS A 337 2.14 -11.81 22.88
C HIS A 337 3.18 -11.05 23.70
N ASN A 338 3.96 -11.75 24.53
CA ASN A 338 4.96 -11.17 25.40
C ASN A 338 6.07 -10.45 24.62
N ARG A 339 6.45 -10.97 23.44
CA ARG A 339 7.37 -10.27 22.54
C ARG A 339 6.85 -8.90 22.08
N VAL A 340 5.56 -8.79 21.77
CA VAL A 340 4.93 -7.52 21.38
C VAL A 340 4.74 -6.63 22.61
N LEU A 341 4.36 -7.22 23.75
CA LEU A 341 4.15 -6.52 25.02
C LEU A 341 5.42 -5.85 25.54
N GLN A 342 6.55 -6.58 25.54
CA GLN A 342 7.88 -6.08 25.95
C GLN A 342 8.21 -4.77 25.23
N GLU A 343 7.98 -4.75 23.93
CA GLU A 343 8.34 -3.62 23.07
C GLU A 343 7.35 -2.48 23.23
N LEU A 344 6.06 -2.78 23.34
CA LEU A 344 5.03 -1.77 23.62
C LEU A 344 5.30 -1.08 24.98
N ALA A 345 5.64 -1.84 26.01
CA ALA A 345 5.98 -1.31 27.34
C ALA A 345 7.24 -0.43 27.30
N ALA A 346 8.28 -0.84 26.57
CA ALA A 346 9.49 -0.05 26.36
C ALA A 346 9.21 1.27 25.62
N ILE A 347 8.37 1.24 24.57
CA ILE A 347 7.93 2.42 23.82
C ILE A 347 7.20 3.41 24.73
N ILE A 348 6.24 2.91 25.53
CA ILE A 348 5.45 3.74 26.46
C ILE A 348 6.35 4.37 27.53
N SER A 349 7.27 3.59 28.10
CA SER A 349 8.19 4.06 29.15
C SER A 349 9.15 5.13 28.66
N THR A 350 9.61 5.04 27.40
CA THR A 350 10.46 6.07 26.80
C THR A 350 9.69 7.38 26.57
N ALA A 351 8.40 7.31 26.28
CA ALA A 351 7.56 8.49 26.04
C ALA A 351 7.32 9.34 27.29
N LYS A 352 7.47 8.75 28.50
CA LYS A 352 7.38 9.44 29.80
C LYS A 352 8.36 10.62 29.92
N GLY A 353 9.52 10.56 29.25
CA GLY A 353 10.60 11.54 29.42
C GLY A 353 10.57 12.75 28.48
N GLU A 354 9.58 12.88 27.59
CA GLU A 354 9.59 13.90 26.52
C GLU A 354 8.41 14.90 26.56
N THR A 355 7.61 14.93 27.63
CA THR A 355 6.55 15.93 27.84
C THR A 355 7.13 17.31 28.15
N THR A 356 7.77 17.94 27.15
CA THR A 356 8.05 19.38 27.20
C THR A 356 6.75 20.13 27.01
N LEU A 357 6.30 20.84 28.04
CA LEU A 357 5.35 21.95 27.90
C LEU A 357 5.89 22.87 26.79
N PRO A 358 5.14 23.13 25.71
CA PRO A 358 5.57 24.10 24.72
C PRO A 358 5.58 25.47 25.40
N ASN A 359 6.78 26.03 25.56
CA ASN A 359 6.98 27.38 26.05
C ASN A 359 6.14 28.31 25.17
N THR A 360 5.18 29.03 25.77
CA THR A 360 4.32 29.99 25.08
C THR A 360 5.11 31.23 24.72
N ASN A 361 6.08 31.09 23.82
CA ASN A 361 6.74 32.22 23.20
C ASN A 361 5.78 32.75 22.14
N ALA A 362 5.08 33.83 22.48
CA ALA A 362 4.35 34.62 21.51
C ALA A 362 5.31 35.00 20.37
N LEU A 363 5.05 34.50 19.17
CA LEU A 363 5.75 34.93 17.95
C LEU A 363 5.44 36.40 17.73
N ILE A 364 6.39 37.28 18.08
CA ILE A 364 6.33 38.71 17.76
C ILE A 364 6.80 38.85 16.31
N PHE A 365 5.88 39.15 15.41
CA PHE A 365 6.23 39.55 14.04
C PHE A 365 6.57 41.04 14.04
N THR A 366 7.83 41.36 13.75
CA THR A 366 8.29 42.73 13.52
C THR A 366 8.31 42.98 12.01
N THR A 367 7.61 44.00 11.54
CA THR A 367 7.75 44.49 10.16
C THR A 367 9.02 45.32 10.01
N GLU A 368 9.68 45.23 8.86
CA GLU A 368 10.72 46.21 8.49
C GLU A 368 10.09 47.61 8.48
N GLY A 369 10.58 48.51 9.34
CA GLY A 369 10.13 49.90 9.41
C GLY A 369 9.60 50.39 10.76
N GLY A 370 9.60 49.58 11.83
CA GLY A 370 9.62 50.09 13.20
C GLY A 370 8.42 50.93 13.68
N ALA A 371 7.23 50.81 13.09
CA ALA A 371 6.04 51.50 13.59
C ALA A 371 4.79 50.62 13.61
N LYS A 372 4.27 50.42 14.83
CA LYS A 372 3.04 49.70 15.25
C LYS A 372 3.21 48.19 15.50
N SER A 373 3.43 47.84 16.77
CA SER A 373 3.24 46.47 17.27
C SER A 373 1.75 46.14 17.24
N TRP A 374 1.34 45.29 16.29
CA TRP A 374 0.05 44.62 16.41
C TRP A 374 0.18 43.56 17.50
N HIS A 375 -0.54 43.74 18.61
CA HIS A 375 -0.85 42.64 19.50
C HIS A 375 -1.76 41.68 18.70
N GLY A 376 -1.16 40.76 17.95
CA GLY A 376 -1.90 39.63 17.42
C GLY A 376 -2.64 39.01 18.60
N ARG A 377 -3.98 38.92 18.51
CA ARG A 377 -4.73 38.09 19.44
C ARG A 377 -3.98 36.75 19.48
N PRO A 378 -3.70 36.19 20.67
CA PRO A 378 -3.08 34.88 20.73
C PRO A 378 -3.94 33.99 19.85
N VAL A 379 -3.33 33.46 18.78
CA VAL A 379 -3.92 32.34 18.09
C VAL A 379 -3.97 31.29 19.18
N ARG A 380 -5.12 31.16 19.84
CA ARG A 380 -5.45 29.94 20.56
C ARG A 380 -5.25 28.89 19.49
N THR A 381 -4.16 28.14 19.58
CA THR A 381 -4.01 26.88 18.88
C THR A 381 -5.12 26.00 19.44
N THR A 382 -6.32 26.16 18.86
CA THR A 382 -7.48 25.32 19.07
C THR A 382 -7.14 23.96 18.50
N ASN A 383 -6.43 23.17 19.31
CA ASN A 383 -6.28 21.71 19.33
C ASN A 383 -4.97 21.35 20.04
N GLN A 384 -4.73 21.88 21.25
CA GLN A 384 -3.89 21.15 22.20
C GLN A 384 -4.66 19.87 22.51
N ILE A 385 -4.31 18.77 21.84
CA ILE A 385 -4.78 17.45 22.23
C ILE A 385 -4.21 17.24 23.63
N LYS A 386 -5.08 17.30 24.65
CA LYS A 386 -4.71 16.99 26.03
C LYS A 386 -4.12 15.58 26.03
N CYS A 387 -2.82 15.46 26.31
CA CYS A 387 -2.16 14.19 26.50
C CYS A 387 -2.81 13.49 27.68
N LEU A 388 -2.92 12.16 27.63
CA LEU A 388 -3.32 11.38 28.80
C LEU A 388 -2.33 11.54 29.96
N LEU A 389 -1.07 11.88 29.65
CA LEU A 389 0.00 12.10 30.63
C LEU A 389 0.13 13.57 31.07
N ASP A 390 -0.73 14.49 30.59
CA ASP A 390 -0.66 15.89 30.98
C ASP A 390 -1.06 16.09 32.46
N GLY A 391 -0.28 16.91 33.17
CA GLY A 391 -0.60 17.40 34.51
C GLY A 391 0.18 16.78 35.67
N CYS A 392 1.09 15.84 35.40
CA CYS A 392 1.89 15.15 36.42
C CYS A 392 3.21 14.65 35.83
N ASP A 393 4.29 14.65 36.62
CA ASP A 393 5.63 14.17 36.22
C ASP A 393 6.00 12.81 36.86
N ASP A 394 5.16 12.29 37.77
CA ASP A 394 5.40 11.10 38.59
C ASP A 394 4.83 9.79 38.00
N TRP A 395 4.61 9.74 36.68
CA TRP A 395 4.00 8.59 36.01
C TRP A 395 4.86 7.33 36.08
N ASP A 396 4.47 6.29 36.80
CA ASP A 396 5.15 5.00 36.78
C ASP A 396 4.56 4.04 35.74
N VAL A 397 5.39 3.19 35.14
CA VAL A 397 4.97 2.21 34.11
C VAL A 397 5.34 0.81 34.56
N SER A 398 4.34 -0.05 34.72
CA SER A 398 4.49 -1.48 35.05
C SER A 398 3.87 -2.34 33.95
N ALA A 399 4.36 -3.57 33.80
CA ALA A 399 3.85 -4.51 32.79
C ALA A 399 3.74 -5.93 33.33
N ASP A 400 2.83 -6.73 32.79
CA ASP A 400 2.73 -8.17 33.07
C ASP A 400 3.84 -8.96 32.36
N LEU A 401 5.08 -8.73 32.79
CA LEU A 401 6.27 -9.40 32.30
C LEU A 401 7.23 -9.68 33.47
N PRO A 402 7.99 -10.79 33.45
CA PRO A 402 8.92 -11.13 34.52
C PRO A 402 10.03 -10.10 34.76
N GLU A 403 10.40 -9.36 33.72
CA GLU A 403 11.49 -8.37 33.72
C GLU A 403 11.03 -6.97 34.16
N TRP A 404 9.73 -6.78 34.43
CA TRP A 404 9.12 -5.49 34.73
C TRP A 404 8.66 -5.41 36.18
N ASP A 405 8.57 -4.17 36.68
CA ASP A 405 8.08 -3.91 38.02
C ASP A 405 6.66 -4.44 38.21
N SER A 406 6.40 -4.91 39.43
CA SER A 406 5.08 -5.41 39.78
C SER A 406 4.05 -4.28 39.79
N HIS A 407 2.84 -4.59 39.31
CA HIS A 407 1.73 -3.65 39.31
C HIS A 407 1.49 -2.97 40.69
N PRO A 408 0.96 -1.73 40.69
CA PRO A 408 0.56 -1.04 41.92
C PRO A 408 -0.39 -1.88 42.77
N SER A 409 -0.32 -1.72 44.10
CA SER A 409 -1.12 -2.50 45.06
C SER A 409 -2.62 -2.46 44.76
N ILE A 410 -3.13 -1.30 44.33
CA ILE A 410 -4.54 -1.14 43.97
C ILE A 410 -5.01 -2.06 42.85
N ILE A 411 -4.12 -2.46 41.93
CA ILE A 411 -4.44 -3.43 40.88
C ILE A 411 -4.21 -4.86 41.37
N LYS A 412 -3.19 -5.08 42.22
CA LYS A 412 -2.92 -6.41 42.81
C LYS A 412 -4.06 -6.92 43.68
N GLU A 413 -4.79 -6.03 44.33
CA GLU A 413 -5.98 -6.38 45.13
C GLU A 413 -7.17 -6.79 44.25
N THR A 414 -7.14 -6.44 42.97
CA THR A 414 -8.18 -6.81 42.02
C THR A 414 -7.94 -8.22 41.45
N ARG A 415 -9.01 -8.87 40.99
CA ARG A 415 -8.90 -10.18 40.30
C ARG A 415 -8.43 -10.06 38.84
N LEU A 416 -8.19 -8.83 38.36
CA LEU A 416 -7.82 -8.55 36.98
C LEU A 416 -6.37 -8.12 36.92
N ARG A 417 -5.71 -8.47 35.81
CA ARG A 417 -4.30 -8.17 35.58
C ARG A 417 -4.15 -7.59 34.17
N PRO A 418 -4.21 -6.26 34.02
CA PRO A 418 -3.89 -5.60 32.76
C PRO A 418 -2.47 -5.91 32.32
N ASP A 419 -2.21 -5.85 31.02
CA ASP A 419 -0.87 -6.14 30.48
C ASP A 419 0.14 -5.01 30.75
N ILE A 420 -0.30 -3.75 30.75
CA ILE A 420 0.50 -2.57 31.13
C ILE A 420 -0.37 -1.63 31.97
N VAL A 421 0.21 -1.08 33.04
CA VAL A 421 -0.41 -0.04 33.85
C VAL A 421 0.52 1.16 33.95
N ILE A 422 -0.03 2.33 33.61
CA ILE A 422 0.60 3.63 33.80
C ILE A 422 -0.11 4.33 34.95
N HIS A 423 0.61 4.72 35.99
CA HIS A 423 0.03 5.19 37.25
C HIS A 423 0.70 6.48 37.74
N SER A 424 -0.08 7.47 38.18
CA SER A 424 0.43 8.64 38.92
C SER A 424 -0.15 8.61 40.33
N ALA A 425 0.75 8.54 41.33
CA ALA A 425 0.35 8.51 42.74
C ALA A 425 -0.15 9.88 43.21
N SER A 426 0.47 10.96 42.74
CA SER A 426 0.15 12.33 43.13
C SER A 426 -1.23 12.78 42.68
N THR A 427 -1.68 12.34 41.51
CA THR A 427 -2.98 12.75 40.94
C THR A 427 -4.02 11.63 40.91
N GLN A 428 -3.69 10.45 41.46
CA GLN A 428 -4.54 9.26 41.47
C GLN A 428 -5.08 8.91 40.07
N GLN A 429 -4.22 9.00 39.06
CA GLN A 429 -4.57 8.66 37.68
C GLN A 429 -4.03 7.30 37.30
N LEU A 430 -4.85 6.52 36.59
CA LEU A 430 -4.50 5.15 36.18
C LEU A 430 -4.89 4.92 34.72
N ILE A 431 -3.95 4.47 33.90
CA ILE A 431 -4.18 4.06 32.52
C ILE A 431 -3.83 2.58 32.40
N MET A 432 -4.82 1.76 32.09
CA MET A 432 -4.67 0.33 31.86
C MET A 432 -4.65 0.05 30.37
N VAL A 433 -3.57 -0.52 29.85
CA VAL A 433 -3.46 -0.94 28.46
C VAL A 433 -3.52 -2.47 28.42
N GLU A 434 -4.49 -2.99 27.67
CA GLU A 434 -4.66 -4.42 27.46
C GLU A 434 -4.28 -4.74 26.02
N LEU A 435 -3.20 -5.50 25.82
CA LEU A 435 -2.76 -5.93 24.51
C LEU A 435 -3.49 -7.20 24.11
N THR A 436 -3.87 -7.30 22.84
CA THR A 436 -4.32 -8.57 22.26
C THR A 436 -3.68 -8.77 20.90
N VAL A 437 -3.30 -10.02 20.59
CA VAL A 437 -2.70 -10.39 19.30
C VAL A 437 -3.60 -11.38 18.54
N PRO A 438 -4.77 -10.92 18.04
CA PRO A 438 -5.77 -11.80 17.43
C PRO A 438 -5.45 -12.10 15.97
N TYR A 439 -6.21 -13.01 15.36
CA TYR A 439 -6.32 -13.01 13.90
C TYR A 439 -7.04 -11.72 13.47
N GLU A 440 -6.63 -11.08 12.38
CA GLU A 440 -7.12 -9.75 12.00
C GLU A 440 -8.64 -9.67 11.83
N ASN A 441 -9.30 -10.77 11.46
CA ASN A 441 -10.77 -10.84 11.35
C ASN A 441 -11.48 -10.63 12.70
N ARG A 442 -10.81 -10.94 13.81
CA ARG A 442 -11.35 -10.88 15.19
C ARG A 442 -10.88 -9.65 15.95
N MET A 443 -10.26 -8.69 15.26
CA MET A 443 -9.68 -7.52 15.90
C MET A 443 -10.74 -6.64 16.59
N GLU A 444 -11.88 -6.43 15.93
CA GLU A 444 -12.99 -5.65 16.49
C GLU A 444 -13.68 -6.36 17.66
N GLU A 445 -14.00 -7.64 17.49
CA GLU A 445 -14.59 -8.47 18.54
C GLU A 445 -13.71 -8.50 19.80
N ALA A 446 -12.39 -8.66 19.62
CA ALA A 446 -11.43 -8.63 20.72
C ALA A 446 -11.41 -7.27 21.43
N HIS A 447 -11.47 -6.18 20.67
CA HIS A 447 -11.51 -4.83 21.21
C HIS A 447 -12.72 -4.61 22.12
N ILE A 448 -13.91 -4.96 21.63
CA ILE A 448 -15.18 -4.81 22.36
C ILE A 448 -15.16 -5.66 23.63
N TYR A 449 -14.82 -6.95 23.50
CA TYR A 449 -14.77 -7.89 24.63
C TYR A 449 -13.83 -7.43 25.75
N LYS A 450 -12.62 -6.98 25.39
CA LYS A 450 -11.64 -6.50 26.38
C LYS A 450 -12.09 -5.19 27.01
N ARG A 451 -12.68 -4.28 26.23
CA ARG A 451 -13.23 -3.04 26.78
C ARG A 451 -14.29 -3.33 27.85
N GLU A 452 -15.25 -4.20 27.54
CA GLU A 452 -16.33 -4.60 28.45
C GLU A 452 -15.80 -5.30 29.71
N LYS A 453 -14.82 -6.20 29.55
CA LYS A 453 -14.18 -6.91 30.67
C LYS A 453 -13.66 -5.96 31.77
N TYR A 454 -13.07 -4.84 31.39
CA TYR A 454 -12.49 -3.87 32.33
C TYR A 454 -13.42 -2.72 32.71
N MET A 455 -14.65 -2.65 32.18
CA MET A 455 -15.61 -1.59 32.52
C MET A 455 -15.97 -1.59 34.01
N ASN A 456 -16.17 -2.76 34.61
CA ASN A 456 -16.53 -2.84 36.04
C ASN A 456 -15.36 -2.37 36.92
N LEU A 457 -14.13 -2.80 36.60
CA LEU A 457 -12.94 -2.35 37.33
C LEU A 457 -12.75 -0.84 37.24
N THR A 458 -13.00 -0.25 36.08
CA THR A 458 -12.90 1.21 35.90
C THR A 458 -13.85 1.95 36.85
N LYS A 459 -15.09 1.48 36.98
CA LYS A 459 -16.09 2.07 37.90
C LYS A 459 -15.69 1.90 39.37
N GLU A 460 -15.16 0.73 39.73
CA GLU A 460 -14.67 0.48 41.10
C GLU A 460 -13.53 1.43 41.47
N LEU A 461 -12.59 1.66 40.54
CA LEU A 461 -11.49 2.60 40.72
C LEU A 461 -11.97 4.05 40.78
N GLU A 462 -12.93 4.43 39.93
CA GLU A 462 -13.57 5.76 39.98
C GLU A 462 -14.26 6.00 41.34
N ASN A 463 -14.96 5.00 41.87
CA ASN A 463 -15.56 5.07 43.20
C ASN A 463 -14.51 5.18 44.32
N ALA A 464 -13.33 4.60 44.11
CA ALA A 464 -12.18 4.72 45.01
C ALA A 464 -11.41 6.06 44.84
N GLY A 465 -11.91 6.97 44.01
CA GLY A 465 -11.32 8.30 43.78
C GLY A 465 -10.26 8.37 42.68
N TYR A 466 -10.00 7.27 41.98
CA TYR A 466 -9.02 7.25 40.89
C TYR A 466 -9.66 7.64 39.56
N LYS A 467 -8.93 8.43 38.77
CA LYS A 467 -9.29 8.65 37.37
C LYS A 467 -8.70 7.53 36.52
N ALA A 468 -9.51 6.51 36.26
CA ALA A 468 -9.12 5.31 35.54
C ALA A 468 -9.51 5.36 34.05
N VAL A 469 -8.60 4.95 33.15
CA VAL A 469 -8.83 4.85 31.71
C VAL A 469 -8.36 3.49 31.21
N VAL A 470 -9.23 2.77 30.50
CA VAL A 470 -8.87 1.50 29.84
C VAL A 470 -8.64 1.73 28.34
N MET A 471 -7.55 1.19 27.83
CA MET A 471 -7.14 1.25 26.43
C MET A 471 -6.84 -0.16 25.91
N PRO A 472 -7.85 -0.90 25.42
CA PRO A 472 -7.61 -2.14 24.69
C PRO A 472 -6.92 -1.81 23.37
N VAL A 473 -5.84 -2.54 23.08
CA VAL A 473 -5.05 -2.35 21.87
C VAL A 473 -4.75 -3.67 21.18
N GLU A 474 -4.83 -3.65 19.85
CA GLU A 474 -4.72 -4.87 19.05
C GLU A 474 -3.59 -4.79 18.03
N VAL A 475 -2.81 -5.86 17.94
CA VAL A 475 -1.84 -6.09 16.88
C VAL A 475 -2.17 -7.43 16.22
N GLY A 476 -2.56 -7.43 14.96
CA GLY A 476 -2.91 -8.64 14.24
C GLY A 476 -1.75 -9.64 14.14
N ALA A 477 -2.08 -10.93 14.18
CA ALA A 477 -1.12 -12.02 14.13
C ALA A 477 -0.25 -12.00 12.87
N ARG A 478 -0.70 -11.45 11.74
CA ARG A 478 0.09 -11.29 10.51
C ARG A 478 0.91 -10.00 10.50
N GLY A 479 0.89 -9.22 11.58
CA GLY A 479 1.61 -7.97 11.71
C GLY A 479 0.89 -6.79 11.07
N PHE A 480 -0.42 -6.70 11.28
CA PHE A 480 -1.21 -5.50 10.99
C PHE A 480 -1.61 -4.83 12.29
N VAL A 481 -1.20 -3.58 12.48
CA VAL A 481 -1.49 -2.86 13.72
C VAL A 481 -2.91 -2.30 13.68
N GLY A 482 -3.64 -2.40 14.78
CA GLY A 482 -4.95 -1.80 14.94
C GLY A 482 -4.90 -0.28 15.01
N SER A 483 -6.01 0.37 14.64
CA SER A 483 -6.25 1.80 14.88
C SER A 483 -6.14 2.15 16.36
N SER A 484 -6.48 1.22 17.25
CA SER A 484 -6.37 1.33 18.71
C SER A 484 -4.94 1.63 19.21
N VAL A 485 -3.92 0.97 18.66
CA VAL A 485 -2.51 1.26 19.01
C VAL A 485 -2.11 2.65 18.53
N TYR A 486 -2.54 3.03 17.32
CA TYR A 486 -2.29 4.39 16.81
C TYR A 486 -2.96 5.45 17.69
N ASP A 487 -4.19 5.21 18.11
CA ASP A 487 -4.95 6.10 18.99
C ASP A 487 -4.29 6.16 20.38
N LEU A 488 -3.81 5.04 20.94
CA LEU A 488 -3.04 5.01 22.19
C LEU A 488 -1.79 5.90 22.08
N LEU A 489 -0.94 5.67 21.10
CA LEU A 489 0.30 6.44 20.93
C LEU A 489 0.00 7.93 20.73
N THR A 490 -1.08 8.27 20.00
CA THR A 490 -1.52 9.66 19.81
C THR A 490 -1.96 10.30 21.12
N LYS A 491 -2.72 9.57 21.96
CA LYS A 491 -3.15 10.04 23.28
C LYS A 491 -2.00 10.16 24.27
N LEU A 492 -0.90 9.45 24.06
CA LEU A 492 0.37 9.60 24.80
C LEU A 492 1.30 10.65 24.17
N SER A 493 0.80 11.50 23.26
CA SER A 493 1.56 12.54 22.54
C SER A 493 2.71 12.04 21.66
N ILE A 494 2.78 10.73 21.38
CA ILE A 494 3.76 10.15 20.45
C ILE A 494 3.25 10.38 19.02
N CYS A 495 3.86 11.35 18.33
CA CYS A 495 3.43 11.81 17.01
C CYS A 495 4.50 11.62 15.91
N GLY A 496 4.07 11.72 14.65
CA GLY A 496 4.96 11.72 13.49
C GLY A 496 5.87 10.49 13.39
N ASN A 497 7.15 10.70 13.06
CA ASN A 497 8.14 9.61 12.91
C ASN A 497 8.37 8.82 14.21
N LYS A 498 8.23 9.47 15.37
CA LYS A 498 8.31 8.82 16.68
C LYS A 498 7.18 7.82 16.91
N ARG A 499 6.05 7.94 16.19
CA ARG A 499 4.95 6.97 16.18
C ARG A 499 5.09 5.92 15.08
N THR A 500 5.44 6.35 13.87
CA THR A 500 5.50 5.44 12.71
C THR A 500 6.56 4.34 12.88
N LYS A 501 7.70 4.65 13.51
CA LYS A 501 8.75 3.66 13.80
C LYS A 501 8.26 2.55 14.76
N PRO A 502 7.74 2.87 15.97
CA PRO A 502 7.08 1.90 16.85
C PRO A 502 6.01 1.04 16.19
N LEU A 503 5.08 1.64 15.44
CA LEU A 503 4.02 0.89 14.76
C LEU A 503 4.59 -0.17 13.80
N LYS A 504 5.63 0.19 13.04
CA LYS A 504 6.31 -0.77 12.15
C LYS A 504 7.04 -1.87 12.93
N LEU A 505 7.66 -1.53 14.05
CA LEU A 505 8.37 -2.49 14.90
C LEU A 505 7.40 -3.51 15.50
N LEU A 506 6.29 -3.06 16.10
CA LEU A 506 5.25 -3.94 16.66
C LEU A 506 4.67 -4.88 15.58
N ALA A 507 4.40 -4.33 14.39
CA ALA A 507 3.94 -5.10 13.23
C ALA A 507 4.96 -6.18 12.84
N GLU A 508 6.25 -5.85 12.81
CA GLU A 508 7.32 -6.76 12.44
C GLU A 508 7.50 -7.87 13.46
N ILE A 509 7.44 -7.56 14.75
CA ILE A 509 7.61 -8.54 15.82
C ILE A 509 6.46 -9.55 15.83
N ALA A 510 5.23 -9.07 15.69
CA ALA A 510 4.07 -9.95 15.55
C ALA A 510 4.18 -10.87 14.31
N GLU A 511 4.56 -10.31 13.15
CA GLU A 511 4.76 -11.07 11.91
C GLU A 511 5.87 -12.12 12.05
N ASN A 512 7.04 -11.74 12.56
CA ASN A 512 8.20 -12.62 12.71
C ASN A 512 7.92 -13.75 13.71
N SER A 513 7.26 -13.43 14.82
CA SER A 513 6.83 -14.41 15.81
C SER A 513 5.83 -15.39 15.22
N SER A 514 4.87 -14.91 14.44
CA SER A 514 3.92 -15.78 13.72
C SER A 514 4.58 -16.65 12.67
N ARG A 515 5.61 -16.16 11.97
CA ARG A 515 6.43 -16.96 11.05
C ARG A 515 7.13 -18.10 11.79
N TRP A 516 7.66 -17.83 12.98
CA TRP A 516 8.27 -18.83 13.85
C TRP A 516 7.24 -19.89 14.27
N ILE A 517 6.06 -19.48 14.76
CA ILE A 517 4.97 -20.39 15.12
C ILE A 517 4.57 -21.26 13.92
N TRP A 518 4.43 -20.64 12.74
CA TRP A 518 4.07 -21.33 11.50
C TRP A 518 5.10 -22.38 11.08
N SER A 519 6.39 -22.07 11.23
CA SER A 519 7.48 -23.01 10.89
C SER A 519 7.42 -24.28 11.73
N ARG A 520 6.96 -24.17 12.99
CA ARG A 520 6.88 -25.28 13.96
C ARG A 520 5.47 -25.84 14.14
N ARG A 521 4.52 -25.49 13.25
CA ARG A 521 3.08 -25.76 13.43
C ARG A 521 2.71 -27.24 13.61
N ASN A 522 3.58 -28.16 13.18
CA ASN A 522 3.38 -29.61 13.27
C ASN A 522 4.27 -30.27 14.35
N GLU A 523 5.15 -29.52 15.01
CA GLU A 523 6.02 -30.05 16.05
C GLU A 523 5.21 -30.23 17.33
N ARG A 524 5.17 -31.44 17.90
CA ARG A 524 4.42 -31.72 19.14
C ARG A 524 5.09 -31.13 20.38
N PHE A 525 6.40 -31.02 20.38
CA PHE A 525 7.18 -30.47 21.49
C PHE A 525 8.01 -29.30 20.97
N LEU A 526 8.08 -28.23 21.75
CA LEU A 526 9.06 -27.18 21.54
C LEU A 526 10.24 -27.50 22.47
N HIS A 527 11.45 -27.62 21.92
CA HIS A 527 12.64 -27.65 22.76
C HIS A 527 12.66 -26.33 23.54
N LYS A 528 12.58 -26.45 24.87
CA LYS A 528 12.80 -25.34 25.80
C LYS A 528 14.32 -25.19 25.89
N ASP A 529 14.87 -24.34 25.05
CA ASP A 529 16.19 -23.75 25.30
C ASP A 529 15.98 -22.43 26.05
#